data_AF-A0A3P7LZ14-F1
#
_entry.id   AF-A0A3P7LZ14-F1
#
_cell.length_a   1.000
_cell.length_b   1.000
_cell.length_c   1.000
_cell.angle_alpha   90.00
_cell.angle_beta   90.00
_cell.angle_gamma   90.00
#
_symmetry.space_group_name_H-M   'P 1'
#
loop_
_entity.id
_entity.type
_entity.pdbx_description
1 polymer ?
#
loop_
_entity_poly.entity_id
_entity_poly.type
_entity_poly.pdbx_seq_one_letter_code
_entity_poly.pdbx_strand_id
1 'polypeptide(L)'
;MPPSPNPLDPYSGSECKGGLTIYQDHFERPFLLETKRFYMLESTQLLQTSSVMDYLKRVEVRLKEERNRVQTYLHISTQVGLLKTCEQSLIGDHMDRLIAEFPKLLQEERMDDIARMYRLVGRFPEGKDRLVEITEKHVEERGSSALRQVCQTAVNVSVSCFLHVLYIYSSKFTCF
;
A
#
# COMPACT_ATOMS: atom_id res chain seq x y z
N MET A 1 -0.52 25.77 36.24
CA MET A 1 0.80 25.43 36.78
C MET A 1 1.42 24.38 35.87
N PRO A 2 2.61 24.60 35.31
CA PRO A 2 3.32 23.56 34.57
C PRO A 2 3.71 22.42 35.54
N PRO A 3 3.74 21.16 35.06
CA PRO A 3 4.13 20.03 35.89
C PRO A 3 5.57 20.19 36.38
N SER A 4 5.79 19.84 37.65
CA SER A 4 7.09 19.86 38.29
C SER A 4 8.09 18.94 37.55
N PRO A 5 9.37 19.32 37.44
CA PRO A 5 10.38 18.48 36.79
C PRO A 5 10.54 17.16 37.54
N ASN A 6 10.71 16.07 36.79
CA ASN A 6 10.92 14.74 37.33
C ASN A 6 12.33 14.66 37.97
N PRO A 7 12.52 14.23 39.23
CA PRO A 7 13.81 14.25 39.93
C PRO A 7 14.88 13.27 39.41
N LEU A 8 14.59 12.52 38.35
CA LEU A 8 15.47 11.51 37.75
C LEU A 8 16.02 11.92 36.37
N ASP A 9 15.96 13.19 35.99
CA ASP A 9 16.47 13.62 34.68
C ASP A 9 17.88 14.22 34.80
N PRO A 10 18.96 13.45 34.53
CA PRO A 10 20.34 13.92 34.67
C PRO A 10 20.82 14.73 33.45
N TYR A 11 19.96 14.95 32.44
CA TYR A 11 20.35 15.52 31.15
C TYR A 11 19.75 16.91 30.88
N SER A 12 19.60 17.72 31.93
CA SER A 12 19.40 19.16 31.76
C SER A 12 20.75 19.89 31.62
N GLY A 13 21.34 19.82 30.42
CA GLY A 13 22.42 20.74 30.03
C GLY A 13 23.59 20.10 29.28
N SER A 14 23.82 20.60 28.06
CA SER A 14 24.99 20.40 27.20
C SER A 14 25.08 19.06 26.48
N GLU A 15 24.46 18.96 25.30
CA GLU A 15 24.86 17.99 24.29
C GLU A 15 26.31 18.27 23.84
N CYS A 16 27.26 17.69 24.55
CA CYS A 16 28.63 17.55 24.06
C CYS A 16 28.56 16.72 22.77
N LYS A 17 28.99 17.28 21.64
CA LYS A 17 28.99 16.61 20.32
C LYS A 17 29.57 15.17 20.31
N GLY A 18 30.34 14.78 21.35
CA GLY A 18 30.84 13.42 21.54
C GLY A 18 29.86 12.38 22.10
N GLY A 19 28.79 12.79 22.81
CA GLY A 19 27.83 11.84 23.39
C GLY A 19 26.96 11.17 22.34
N LEU A 20 26.48 11.97 21.37
CA LEU A 20 25.66 11.47 20.27
C LEU A 20 26.47 10.55 19.33
N THR A 21 27.74 10.85 19.09
CA THR A 21 28.61 10.00 18.27
C THR A 21 28.87 8.65 18.94
N ILE A 22 29.08 8.61 20.27
CA ILE A 22 29.25 7.34 21.00
C ILE A 22 27.98 6.50 20.91
N TYR A 23 26.81 7.11 21.12
CA TYR A 23 25.52 6.43 20.96
C TYR A 23 25.32 5.87 19.55
N GLN A 24 25.58 6.68 18.52
CA GLN A 24 25.41 6.28 17.13
C GLN A 24 26.31 5.10 16.75
N ASP A 25 27.55 5.13 17.23
CA ASP A 25 28.59 4.19 16.82
C ASP A 25 28.48 2.85 17.53
N HIS A 26 28.20 2.89 18.84
CA HIS A 26 28.21 1.69 19.68
C HIS A 26 26.82 1.09 19.92
N PHE A 27 25.75 1.86 19.73
CA PHE A 27 24.38 1.38 19.91
C PHE A 27 23.56 1.46 18.63
N GLU A 28 23.37 2.66 18.06
CA GLU A 28 22.40 2.87 16.96
C GLU A 28 22.73 2.01 15.74
N ARG A 29 23.98 2.04 15.27
CA ARG A 29 24.41 1.27 14.10
C ARG A 29 24.24 -0.26 14.26
N PRO A 30 24.78 -0.90 15.32
CA PRO A 30 24.53 -2.32 15.57
C PRO A 30 23.05 -2.67 15.73
N PHE A 31 22.28 -1.81 16.41
CA PHE A 31 20.86 -2.00 16.61
C PHE A 31 20.06 -1.99 15.29
N LEU A 32 20.36 -1.06 14.39
CA LEU A 32 19.74 -1.00 13.06
C LEU A 32 20.10 -2.21 12.20
N LEU A 33 21.35 -2.68 12.28
CA LEU A 33 21.79 -3.89 11.57
C LEU A 33 21.00 -5.13 12.03
N GLU A 34 20.85 -5.30 13.34
CA GLU A 34 20.11 -6.44 13.89
C GLU A 34 18.61 -6.31 13.62
N THR A 35 18.06 -5.10 13.67
CA THR A 35 16.67 -4.83 13.29
C THR A 35 16.39 -5.18 11.83
N LYS A 36 17.32 -4.85 10.92
CA LYS A 36 17.24 -5.27 9.51
C LYS A 36 17.17 -6.80 9.41
N ARG A 37 18.11 -7.50 10.06
CA ARG A 37 18.17 -8.97 10.03
C ARG A 37 16.88 -9.60 10.56
N PHE A 38 16.36 -9.07 11.67
CA PHE A 38 15.12 -9.53 12.28
C PHE A 38 13.94 -9.38 11.31
N TYR A 39 13.71 -8.19 10.75
CA TYR A 39 12.57 -7.95 9.88
C TYR A 39 12.69 -8.63 8.52
N MET A 40 13.90 -8.83 7.98
CA MET A 40 14.09 -9.65 6.78
C MET A 40 13.66 -11.11 7.00
N LEU A 41 13.99 -11.69 8.15
CA LEU A 41 13.58 -13.05 8.48
C LEU A 41 12.07 -13.14 8.72
N GLU A 42 11.54 -12.23 9.53
CA GLU A 42 10.11 -12.19 9.86
C GLU A 42 9.25 -11.99 8.61
N SER A 43 9.60 -11.01 7.76
CA SER A 43 8.86 -10.73 6.52
C SER A 43 8.81 -11.94 5.59
N THR A 44 9.95 -12.59 5.38
CA THR A 44 10.05 -13.79 4.53
C THR A 44 9.15 -14.90 5.06
N GLN A 45 9.21 -15.18 6.37
CA GLN A 45 8.40 -16.23 6.99
C GLN A 45 6.89 -15.91 6.92
N LEU A 46 6.51 -14.66 7.19
CA LEU A 46 5.11 -14.23 7.17
C LEU A 46 4.54 -14.32 5.76
N LEU A 47 5.27 -13.86 4.75
CA LEU A 47 4.83 -13.94 3.37
C LEU A 47 4.72 -15.40 2.89
N GLN A 48 5.50 -16.34 3.42
CA GLN A 48 5.34 -17.76 3.11
C GLN A 48 4.09 -18.40 3.73
N THR A 49 3.63 -17.88 4.87
CA THR A 49 2.61 -18.53 5.71
C THR A 49 1.26 -17.82 5.73
N SER A 50 1.15 -16.62 5.15
CA SER A 50 -0.06 -15.80 5.19
C SER A 50 -0.32 -15.07 3.87
N SER A 51 -1.54 -14.58 3.71
CA SER A 51 -1.92 -13.78 2.54
C SER A 51 -1.15 -12.45 2.55
N VAL A 52 -0.90 -11.89 1.36
CA VAL A 52 -0.26 -10.57 1.24
C VAL A 52 -1.06 -9.50 1.98
N MET A 53 -2.40 -9.59 1.99
CA MET A 53 -3.22 -8.59 2.69
C MET A 53 -3.11 -8.68 4.21
N ASP A 54 -3.07 -9.89 4.76
CA ASP A 54 -2.85 -10.07 6.20
C ASP A 54 -1.43 -9.69 6.60
N TYR A 55 -0.47 -9.95 5.72
CA TYR A 55 0.89 -9.46 5.87
C TYR A 55 0.96 -7.93 5.95
N LEU A 56 0.34 -7.20 5.01
CA LEU A 56 0.35 -5.74 4.99
C LEU A 56 -0.30 -5.11 6.25
N LYS A 57 -1.33 -5.74 6.80
CA LYS A 57 -1.91 -5.34 8.10
C LYS A 57 -0.89 -5.48 9.23
N ARG A 58 -0.10 -6.56 9.25
CA ARG A 58 0.98 -6.75 10.24
C ARG A 58 2.09 -5.73 10.07
N VAL A 59 2.45 -5.39 8.83
CA VAL A 59 3.46 -4.35 8.54
C VAL A 59 3.07 -3.01 9.16
N GLU A 60 1.81 -2.58 9.05
CA GLU A 60 1.34 -1.33 9.69
C GLU A 60 1.49 -1.36 11.21
N VAL A 61 1.18 -2.50 11.83
CA VAL A 61 1.35 -2.69 13.28
C VAL A 61 2.82 -2.57 13.65
N ARG A 62 3.72 -3.27 12.93
CA ARG A 62 5.17 -3.21 13.20
C ARG A 62 5.75 -1.81 13.03
N LEU A 63 5.39 -1.09 11.97
CA LEU A 63 5.86 0.30 11.77
C LEU A 63 5.38 1.24 12.90
N LYS A 64 4.19 1.00 13.45
CA LYS A 64 3.68 1.75 14.60
C LYS A 64 4.41 1.40 15.89
N GLU A 65 4.64 0.11 16.15
CA GLU A 65 5.41 -0.37 17.29
C GLU A 65 6.82 0.23 17.29
N GLU A 66 7.48 0.26 16.14
CA GLU A 66 8.82 0.82 15.98
C GLU A 66 8.88 2.33 16.20
N ARG A 67 7.85 3.05 15.76
CA ARG A 67 7.72 4.47 16.09
C ARG A 67 7.56 4.69 17.60
N ASN A 68 6.73 3.88 18.26
CA ASN A 68 6.52 3.97 19.70
C ASN A 68 7.78 3.59 20.49
N ARG A 69 8.55 2.60 20.00
CA ARG A 69 9.84 2.18 20.58
C ARG A 69 10.80 3.35 20.71
N VAL A 70 10.91 4.17 19.65
CA VAL A 70 11.75 5.36 19.69
C VAL A 70 11.27 6.36 20.72
N GLN A 71 9.97 6.67 20.73
CA GLN A 71 9.40 7.63 21.67
C GLN A 71 9.54 7.21 23.14
N THR A 72 9.61 5.91 23.41
CA THR A 72 9.65 5.39 24.78
C THR A 72 11.06 5.38 25.35
N TYR A 73 12.07 4.97 24.58
CA TYR A 73 13.41 4.75 25.15
C TYR A 73 14.60 4.82 24.17
N LEU A 74 14.43 5.25 22.91
CA LEU A 74 15.58 5.48 22.02
C LEU A 74 15.80 6.97 21.79
N HIS A 75 17.04 7.33 21.48
CA HIS A 75 17.33 8.71 21.08
C HIS A 75 16.62 9.04 19.75
N ILE A 76 16.04 10.24 19.65
CA ILE A 76 15.22 10.68 18.51
C ILE A 76 15.94 10.62 17.15
N SER A 77 17.29 10.72 17.15
CA SER A 77 18.11 10.53 15.94
C SER A 77 17.87 9.19 15.25
N THR A 78 17.54 8.16 16.05
CA THR A 78 17.31 6.79 15.58
C THR A 78 16.04 6.67 14.74
N GLN A 79 15.07 7.57 14.89
CA GLN A 79 13.74 7.41 14.31
C GLN A 79 13.77 7.24 12.79
N VAL A 80 14.54 8.09 12.11
CA VAL A 80 14.60 8.10 10.65
C VAL A 80 15.30 6.84 10.13
N GLY A 81 16.45 6.48 10.72
CA GLY A 81 17.21 5.29 10.35
C GLY A 81 16.43 4.00 10.59
N LEU A 82 15.73 3.92 11.72
CA LEU A 82 14.93 2.77 12.12
C LEU A 82 13.74 2.57 11.20
N LEU A 83 12.90 3.60 11.01
CA LEU A 83 11.73 3.48 10.15
C LEU A 83 12.10 3.14 8.71
N LYS A 84 13.17 3.76 8.17
CA LYS A 84 13.66 3.44 6.82
C LYS A 84 14.14 1.99 6.72
N THR A 85 14.84 1.49 7.75
CA THR A 85 15.31 0.10 7.80
C THR A 85 14.13 -0.88 7.82
N CYS A 86 13.11 -0.60 8.64
CA CYS A 86 11.90 -1.41 8.72
C CYS A 86 11.12 -1.36 7.41
N GLU A 87 10.90 -0.17 6.84
CA GLU A 87 10.20 -0.01 5.55
C GLU A 87 10.90 -0.76 4.42
N GLN A 88 12.24 -0.65 4.33
CA GLN A 88 13.00 -1.41 3.33
C GLN A 88 12.85 -2.91 3.53
N SER A 89 13.06 -3.42 4.75
CA SER A 89 13.07 -4.86 5.03
C SER A 89 11.67 -5.51 4.94
N LEU A 90 10.62 -4.76 5.27
CA LEU A 90 9.23 -5.24 5.28
C LEU A 90 8.52 -5.02 3.93
N ILE A 91 8.86 -3.97 3.19
CA ILE A 91 8.13 -3.56 1.98
C ILE A 91 9.07 -3.56 0.77
N GLY A 92 10.15 -2.79 0.83
CA GLY A 92 11.05 -2.58 -0.30
C GLY A 92 11.62 -3.89 -0.86
N ASP A 93 12.12 -4.75 0.01
CA ASP A 93 12.75 -6.03 -0.37
C ASP A 93 11.74 -7.07 -0.90
N HIS A 94 10.43 -6.84 -0.71
CA HIS A 94 9.35 -7.74 -1.14
C HIS A 94 8.41 -7.09 -2.16
N MET A 95 8.78 -5.93 -2.71
CA MET A 95 7.89 -5.05 -3.46
C MET A 95 7.21 -5.76 -4.64
N ASP A 96 7.96 -6.56 -5.42
CA ASP A 96 7.41 -7.31 -6.55
C ASP A 96 6.27 -8.24 -6.15
N ARG A 97 6.45 -8.95 -5.03
CA ARG A 97 5.44 -9.88 -4.52
C ARG A 97 4.20 -9.15 -4.03
N LEU A 98 4.37 -7.97 -3.42
CA LEU A 98 3.26 -7.16 -2.95
C LEU A 98 2.45 -6.62 -4.14
N ILE A 99 3.13 -6.05 -5.13
CA ILE A 99 2.51 -5.44 -6.33
C ILE A 99 1.80 -6.50 -7.19
N ALA A 100 2.29 -7.74 -7.23
CA ALA A 100 1.68 -8.82 -7.99
C ALA A 100 0.21 -9.10 -7.61
N GLU A 101 -0.20 -8.81 -6.37
CA GLU A 101 -1.59 -8.98 -5.91
C GLU A 101 -2.49 -7.79 -6.27
N PHE A 102 -1.93 -6.64 -6.65
CA PHE A 102 -2.68 -5.42 -6.88
C PHE A 102 -3.74 -5.51 -8.00
N PRO A 103 -3.48 -6.15 -9.17
CA PRO A 103 -4.50 -6.32 -10.21
C PRO A 103 -5.74 -7.08 -9.72
N LYS A 104 -5.54 -8.09 -8.86
CA LYS A 104 -6.64 -8.86 -8.27
C LYS A 104 -7.50 -7.99 -7.35
N LEU A 105 -6.87 -7.13 -6.54
CA LEU A 105 -7.61 -6.19 -5.69
C LEU A 105 -8.46 -5.21 -6.49
N LEU A 106 -7.95 -4.72 -7.62
CA LEU A 106 -8.69 -3.86 -8.54
C LEU A 106 -9.88 -4.59 -9.17
N GLN A 107 -9.68 -5.83 -9.60
CA GLN A 107 -10.74 -6.66 -10.18
C GLN A 107 -11.87 -6.96 -9.17
N GLU A 108 -11.49 -7.27 -7.92
CA GLU A 108 -12.41 -7.56 -6.81
C GLU A 108 -12.98 -6.29 -6.15
N GLU A 109 -12.57 -5.09 -6.61
CA GLU A 109 -12.99 -3.78 -6.07
C GLU A 109 -12.78 -3.65 -4.53
N ARG A 110 -11.70 -4.26 -4.02
CA ARG A 110 -11.37 -4.24 -2.58
C ARG A 110 -10.73 -2.93 -2.15
N MET A 111 -11.52 -1.86 -2.09
CA MET A 111 -11.06 -0.48 -1.90
C MET A 111 -10.17 -0.27 -0.65
N ASP A 112 -10.50 -0.88 0.48
CA ASP A 112 -9.71 -0.75 1.71
C ASP A 112 -8.29 -1.34 1.57
N ASP A 113 -8.19 -2.43 0.83
CA ASP A 113 -6.95 -3.16 0.59
C ASP A 113 -6.10 -2.45 -0.47
N ILE A 114 -6.73 -1.91 -1.51
CA ILE A 114 -6.10 -1.01 -2.49
C ILE A 114 -5.50 0.21 -1.77
N ALA A 115 -6.28 0.87 -0.92
CA ALA A 115 -5.83 2.06 -0.19
C ALA A 115 -4.66 1.74 0.76
N ARG A 116 -4.68 0.56 1.40
CA ARG A 116 -3.58 0.10 2.27
C ARG A 116 -2.32 -0.16 1.46
N MET A 117 -2.43 -0.89 0.35
CA MET A 117 -1.29 -1.19 -0.50
C MET A 117 -0.66 0.10 -1.05
N TYR A 118 -1.48 1.04 -1.53
CA TYR A 118 -1.01 2.35 -2.00
C TYR A 118 -0.28 3.15 -0.91
N ARG A 119 -0.81 3.16 0.32
CA ARG A 119 -0.19 3.88 1.45
C ARG A 119 1.15 3.27 1.88
N LEU A 120 1.32 1.96 1.77
CA LEU A 120 2.52 1.25 2.20
C LEU A 120 3.57 1.22 1.08
N VAL A 121 3.21 0.67 -0.08
CA VAL A 121 4.11 0.54 -1.24
C VAL A 121 4.42 1.90 -1.86
N GLY A 122 3.46 2.83 -1.87
CA GLY A 122 3.66 4.19 -2.39
C GLY A 122 4.62 5.06 -1.56
N ARG A 123 5.17 4.55 -0.46
CA ARG A 123 6.32 5.16 0.23
C ARG A 123 7.59 5.09 -0.60
N PHE A 124 7.65 4.14 -1.53
CA PHE A 124 8.73 3.98 -2.50
C PHE A 124 8.30 4.65 -3.81
N PRO A 125 9.10 5.57 -4.38
CA PRO A 125 8.77 6.22 -5.65
C PRO A 125 8.48 5.21 -6.76
N GLU A 126 9.35 4.21 -6.93
CA GLU A 126 9.18 3.13 -7.90
C GLU A 126 7.90 2.32 -7.66
N GLY A 127 7.60 2.01 -6.39
CA GLY A 127 6.38 1.30 -6.03
C GLY A 127 5.12 2.10 -6.37
N LYS A 128 5.14 3.41 -6.13
CA LYS A 128 4.04 4.31 -6.49
C LYS A 128 3.82 4.33 -8.00
N ASP A 129 4.88 4.49 -8.79
CA ASP A 129 4.79 4.58 -10.25
C ASP A 129 4.19 3.29 -10.85
N ARG A 130 4.64 2.12 -10.37
CA ARG A 130 4.10 0.82 -10.79
C ARG A 130 2.62 0.63 -10.43
N LEU A 131 2.21 1.07 -9.24
CA LEU A 131 0.79 0.99 -8.84
C LEU A 131 -0.08 1.89 -9.72
N VAL A 132 0.41 3.08 -10.09
CA VAL A 132 -0.29 3.99 -11.01
C VAL A 132 -0.42 3.35 -12.39
N GLU A 133 0.66 2.82 -12.95
CA GLU A 133 0.66 2.14 -14.26
C GLU A 133 -0.34 0.98 -14.30
N ILE A 134 -0.37 0.12 -13.27
CA ILE A 134 -1.33 -0.98 -13.18
C ILE A 134 -2.77 -0.46 -13.11
N THR A 135 -3.00 0.64 -12.40
CA THR A 135 -4.33 1.26 -12.28
C THR A 135 -4.79 1.85 -13.60
N GLU A 136 -3.92 2.58 -14.29
CA GLU A 136 -4.20 3.17 -15.61
C GLU A 136 -4.61 2.08 -16.60
N LYS A 137 -3.80 1.03 -16.70
CA LYS A 137 -4.11 -0.13 -17.54
C LYS A 137 -5.45 -0.78 -17.19
N HIS A 138 -5.74 -0.94 -15.90
CA HIS A 138 -7.01 -1.52 -15.46
C HIS A 138 -8.22 -0.66 -15.88
N VAL A 139 -8.10 0.67 -15.75
CA VAL A 139 -9.15 1.62 -16.15
C VAL A 139 -9.34 1.60 -17.68
N GLU A 140 -8.26 1.57 -18.45
CA GLU A 140 -8.31 1.46 -19.91
C GLU A 140 -8.99 0.17 -20.37
N GLU A 141 -8.64 -0.97 -19.77
CA GLU A 141 -9.21 -2.27 -20.08
C GLU A 141 -10.70 -2.34 -19.73
N ARG A 142 -11.09 -1.89 -18.53
CA ARG A 142 -12.49 -1.80 -18.11
C ARG A 142 -13.30 -0.88 -19.01
N GLY A 143 -12.78 0.32 -19.31
CA GLY A 143 -13.44 1.29 -20.18
C GLY A 143 -13.64 0.74 -21.59
N SER A 144 -12.62 0.11 -22.17
CA SER A 144 -12.68 -0.50 -23.50
C SER A 144 -13.63 -1.68 -23.56
N SER A 145 -13.71 -2.49 -22.49
CA SER A 145 -14.67 -3.59 -22.40
C SER A 145 -16.11 -3.08 -22.31
N ALA A 146 -16.35 -2.06 -21.47
CA ALA A 146 -17.66 -1.45 -21.33
C ALA A 146 -18.16 -0.83 -22.64
N LEU A 147 -17.29 -0.09 -23.35
CA LEU A 147 -17.63 0.49 -24.65
C LEU A 147 -18.01 -0.57 -25.68
N ARG A 148 -17.22 -1.67 -25.77
CA ARG A 148 -17.52 -2.79 -26.69
C ARG A 148 -18.89 -3.41 -26.40
N GLN A 149 -19.23 -3.61 -25.12
CA GLN A 149 -20.52 -4.16 -24.72
C GLN A 149 -21.68 -3.22 -25.09
N VAL A 150 -21.51 -1.91 -24.88
CA VAL A 150 -22.49 -0.89 -25.29
C VAL A 150 -22.68 -0.90 -26.81
N CYS A 151 -21.59 -0.95 -27.59
CA CYS A 151 -21.68 -1.01 -29.05
C CYS A 151 -22.41 -2.28 -29.55
N GLN A 152 -22.12 -3.45 -28.99
CA GLN A 152 -22.82 -4.69 -29.34
C GLN A 152 -24.31 -4.61 -29.01
N THR A 153 -24.64 -4.07 -27.85
CA THR A 153 -26.03 -3.89 -27.41
C THR A 153 -26.75 -2.89 -28.30
N ALA A 154 -26.10 -1.79 -28.69
CA ALA A 154 -26.67 -0.77 -29.59
C ALA A 154 -26.97 -1.33 -31.00
N VAL A 155 -26.09 -2.17 -31.55
CA VAL A 155 -26.34 -2.86 -32.83
C VAL A 155 -27.53 -3.80 -32.70
N ASN A 156 -27.59 -4.60 -31.64
CA ASN A 156 -28.70 -5.53 -31.40
C ASN A 156 -30.03 -4.81 -31.16
N VAL A 157 -30.02 -3.71 -30.40
CA VAL A 157 -31.19 -2.87 -30.17
C VAL A 157 -31.64 -2.20 -31.46
N SER A 158 -30.71 -1.72 -32.30
CA SER A 158 -31.05 -1.13 -33.59
C SER A 158 -31.75 -2.14 -34.51
N VAL A 159 -31.19 -3.33 -34.69
CA VAL A 159 -31.80 -4.39 -35.52
C VAL A 159 -33.13 -4.87 -34.93
N SER A 160 -33.22 -5.05 -33.61
CA SER A 160 -34.46 -5.45 -32.93
C SER A 160 -35.54 -4.37 -33.01
N CYS A 161 -35.19 -3.09 -32.87
CA CYS A 161 -36.13 -1.99 -33.02
C CYS A 161 -36.61 -1.88 -34.46
N PHE A 162 -35.73 -2.02 -35.46
CA PHE A 162 -36.13 -2.02 -36.86
C PHE A 162 -37.07 -3.18 -37.20
N LEU A 163 -36.79 -4.40 -36.73
CA LEU A 163 -37.68 -5.54 -36.94
C LEU A 163 -39.02 -5.38 -36.22
N HIS A 164 -39.02 -4.83 -35.00
CA HIS A 164 -40.26 -4.59 -34.26
C HIS A 164 -41.10 -3.48 -34.90
N VAL A 165 -40.48 -2.41 -35.39
CA VAL A 165 -41.16 -1.36 -36.16
C VAL A 165 -41.70 -1.93 -37.48
N LEU A 166 -40.90 -2.69 -38.23
CA LEU A 166 -41.35 -3.34 -39.46
C LEU A 166 -42.49 -4.32 -39.21
N TYR A 167 -42.45 -5.10 -38.12
CA TYR A 167 -43.52 -6.01 -37.72
C TYR A 167 -44.81 -5.27 -37.35
N ILE A 168 -44.72 -4.16 -36.61
CA ILE A 168 -45.86 -3.31 -36.26
C ILE A 168 -46.46 -2.68 -37.53
N TYR A 169 -45.62 -2.19 -38.44
CA TYR A 169 -46.07 -1.64 -39.71
C TYR A 169 -46.73 -2.72 -40.57
N SER A 170 -46.07 -3.87 -40.80
CA SER A 170 -46.65 -4.94 -41.62
C SER A 170 -47.98 -5.43 -41.06
N SER A 171 -48.09 -5.61 -39.75
CA SER A 171 -49.33 -6.03 -39.08
C SER A 171 -50.49 -5.02 -39.25
N LYS A 172 -50.19 -3.73 -39.45
CA LYS A 172 -51.20 -2.69 -39.70
C LYS A 172 -51.57 -2.51 -41.17
N PHE A 173 -50.76 -2.99 -42.12
CA PHE A 173 -51.00 -2.82 -43.56
C PHE A 173 -51.50 -4.10 -44.28
N THR A 174 -51.61 -5.26 -43.62
CA THR A 174 -52.19 -6.49 -44.20
C THR A 174 -53.70 -6.69 -43.97
N CYS A 175 -54.43 -5.72 -43.42
CA CYS A 175 -55.88 -5.81 -43.19
C CYS A 175 -56.73 -5.04 -44.24
N PHE A 176 -56.34 -5.05 -45.51
CA PHE A 176 -57.18 -4.64 -46.64
C PHE A 176 -57.17 -5.69 -47.74
#